data_AF-A0A954MX70-F1
#
_entry.id   AF-A0A954MX70-F1
#
_cell.length_a   1.000
_cell.length_b   1.000
_cell.length_c   1.000
_cell.angle_alpha   90.00
_cell.angle_beta   90.00
_cell.angle_gamma   90.00
#
_symmetry.space_group_name_H-M   'P 1'
#
loop_
_entity.id
_entity.type
_entity.pdbx_description
1 polymer ?
#
loop_
_entity_poly.entity_id
_entity_poly.type
_entity_poly.pdbx_seq_one_letter_code
_entity_poly.pdbx_strand_id
1 'polypeptide(L)' 'VPQGMAAIPLNPGIINTEMLQSCFGGSANRFPDADQWSTRAIPFILSFGPEHNGSQLTVPGQE' A
#
# COMPACT_ATOMS: atom_id res chain seq x y z
N VAL A 1 7.60 -17.25 10.81
CA VAL A 1 6.17 -17.11 11.17
C VAL A 1 5.51 -18.48 11.22
N PRO A 2 4.38 -18.67 11.92
CA PRO A 2 3.65 -19.94 11.92
C PRO A 2 3.27 -20.42 10.51
N GLN A 3 3.02 -21.73 10.36
CA GLN A 3 2.58 -22.30 9.09
C GLN A 3 1.29 -21.62 8.60
N GLY A 4 1.28 -21.22 7.33
CA GLY A 4 0.15 -20.52 6.72
C GLY A 4 0.10 -19.00 6.93
N MET A 5 1.00 -18.43 7.75
CA MET A 5 1.16 -16.98 7.88
C MET A 5 2.27 -16.43 7.00
N ALA A 6 2.15 -15.15 6.63
CA ALA A 6 3.20 -14.36 5.99
C ALA A 6 3.32 -13.00 6.68
N ALA A 7 4.55 -12.55 6.91
CA ALA A 7 4.87 -11.17 7.23
C ALA A 7 5.51 -10.54 5.98
N ILE A 8 4.86 -9.53 5.43
CA ILE A 8 5.21 -8.95 4.12
C ILE A 8 5.38 -7.44 4.30
N PRO A 9 6.60 -6.90 4.17
CA PRO A 9 6.80 -5.47 4.05
C PRO A 9 6.12 -4.95 2.78
N LEU A 10 5.10 -4.11 2.94
CA LEU A 10 4.34 -3.56 1.84
C LEU A 10 4.65 -2.08 1.66
N ASN A 11 5.07 -1.69 0.47
CA ASN A 11 5.11 -0.30 0.03
C ASN A 11 3.74 0.07 -0.57
N PRO A 12 2.95 0.92 0.10
CA PRO A 12 1.67 1.38 -0.44
C PRO A 12 1.84 2.48 -1.49
N GLY A 13 3.06 3.01 -1.64
CA GLY A 13 3.46 4.29 -2.22
C GLY A 13 2.70 5.50 -1.71
N ILE A 14 2.30 6.39 -2.60
CA ILE A 14 1.83 7.73 -2.22
C ILE A 14 0.31 7.75 -2.07
N ILE A 15 -0.14 8.07 -0.85
CA ILE A 15 -1.53 8.24 -0.47
C ILE A 15 -1.66 9.62 0.17
N ASN A 16 -2.76 10.32 -0.10
CA ASN A 16 -3.11 11.58 0.54
C ASN A 16 -3.51 11.34 2.01
N THR A 17 -2.50 11.13 2.85
CA THR A 17 -2.62 10.99 4.31
C THR A 17 -2.40 12.33 4.99
N GLU A 18 -2.85 12.46 6.24
CA GLU A 18 -2.56 13.64 7.07
C GLU A 18 -1.05 13.89 7.20
N MET A 19 -0.25 12.82 7.30
CA MET A 19 1.21 12.91 7.32
C MET A 19 1.73 13.54 6.02
N LEU A 20 1.26 13.09 4.86
CA LEU A 20 1.68 13.66 3.58
C LEU A 20 1.24 15.12 3.45
N GLN A 21 0.02 15.45 3.87
CA GLN A 21 -0.50 16.82 3.87
C GLN A 21 0.36 17.74 4.76
N SER A 22 0.85 17.25 5.89
CA SER A 22 1.74 18.03 6.77
C SER A 22 3.06 18.40 6.09
N CYS A 23 3.57 17.54 5.22
CA CYS A 23 4.83 17.75 4.50
C CYS A 23 4.64 18.49 3.15
N PHE A 24 3.55 18.21 2.42
CA PHE A 24 3.35 18.63 1.02
C PHE A 24 2.25 19.68 0.85
N GLY A 25 1.53 20.02 1.93
CA GLY A 25 0.38 20.93 1.90
C GLY A 25 -0.67 20.48 0.88
N GLY A 26 -1.28 21.44 0.18
CA GLY A 26 -2.30 21.18 -0.85
C GLY A 26 -1.82 20.33 -2.03
N SER A 27 -0.50 20.18 -2.24
CA SER A 27 0.04 19.30 -3.29
C SER A 27 -0.24 17.82 -3.03
N ALA A 28 -0.54 17.44 -1.78
CA ALA A 28 -0.94 16.09 -1.40
C ALA A 28 -2.26 15.65 -2.06
N ASN A 29 -3.14 16.60 -2.41
CA ASN A 29 -4.43 16.32 -3.06
C ASN A 29 -4.30 15.79 -4.49
N ARG A 30 -3.08 15.76 -5.06
CA ARG A 30 -2.82 15.12 -6.37
C ARG A 30 -2.71 13.60 -6.26
N PHE A 31 -2.57 13.06 -5.06
CA PHE A 31 -2.48 11.63 -4.79
C PHE A 31 -3.85 11.09 -4.34
N PRO A 32 -4.11 9.80 -4.56
CA PRO A 32 -5.38 9.20 -4.17
C PRO A 32 -5.58 9.29 -2.66
N ASP A 33 -6.83 9.48 -2.24
CA ASP A 33 -7.22 9.26 -0.85
C ASP A 33 -7.21 7.75 -0.51
N ALA A 34 -7.46 7.43 0.77
CA ALA A 34 -7.44 6.05 1.26
C ALA A 34 -8.48 5.15 0.56
N ASP A 35 -9.69 5.67 0.30
CA ASP A 35 -10.76 4.92 -0.33
C ASP A 35 -10.40 4.59 -1.77
N GLN A 36 -9.91 5.58 -2.53
CA GLN A 36 -9.44 5.42 -3.91
C GLN A 36 -8.28 4.45 -4.00
N TRP A 37 -7.28 4.57 -3.12
CA TRP A 37 -6.14 3.66 -3.06
C TRP A 37 -6.59 2.21 -2.77
N SER A 38 -7.53 2.03 -1.85
CA SER A 38 -8.01 0.71 -1.42
C SER A 38 -8.59 -0.12 -2.58
N THR A 39 -9.25 0.53 -3.54
CA THR A 39 -9.84 -0.15 -4.72
C THR A 39 -8.81 -0.92 -5.55
N ARG A 40 -7.53 -0.49 -5.52
CA ARG A 40 -6.42 -1.14 -6.22
C ARG A 40 -5.62 -2.04 -5.28
N ALA A 41 -5.41 -1.60 -4.04
CA ALA A 41 -4.57 -2.30 -3.08
C ALA A 41 -5.22 -3.60 -2.57
N ILE A 42 -6.53 -3.61 -2.33
CA ILE A 42 -7.22 -4.75 -1.71
C ILE A 42 -7.09 -6.03 -2.55
N PRO A 43 -7.41 -6.05 -3.87
CA PRO A 43 -7.27 -7.26 -4.67
C PRO A 43 -5.84 -7.82 -4.70
N PHE A 44 -4.84 -6.93 -4.70
CA PHE A 44 -3.43 -7.29 -4.66
C PHE A 44 -3.03 -7.88 -3.30
N ILE A 45 -3.44 -7.26 -2.20
CA ILE A 45 -3.15 -7.77 -0.85
C ILE A 45 -3.83 -9.13 -0.62
N LEU A 46 -5.05 -9.31 -1.13
CA LEU A 46 -5.77 -10.58 -1.02
C LEU A 46 -5.17 -11.70 -1.86
N SER A 47 -4.29 -11.40 -2.82
CA SER A 47 -3.56 -12.42 -3.57
C SER A 47 -2.29 -12.91 -2.85
N PHE A 48 -1.96 -12.38 -1.67
CA PHE A 48 -0.78 -12.80 -0.93
C PHE A 48 -0.95 -14.16 -0.27
N GLY A 49 0.18 -14.83 -0.07
CA GLY A 49 0.26 -16.17 0.50
C GLY A 49 1.59 -16.39 1.22
N PRO A 50 1.77 -17.53 1.92
CA PRO A 50 3.00 -17.88 2.63
C PRO A 50 4.27 -17.77 1.79
N GLU A 51 4.18 -18.01 0.49
CA GLU A 51 5.26 -17.91 -0.50
C GLU A 51 5.81 -16.49 -0.67
N HIS A 52 5.05 -15.47 -0.27
CA HIS A 52 5.46 -14.07 -0.32
C HIS A 52 6.13 -13.59 0.99
N ASN A 53 6.25 -14.47 2.00
CA ASN A 53 6.78 -14.11 3.31
C ASN A 53 8.22 -13.57 3.21
N GLY A 54 8.45 -12.38 3.76
CA GLY A 54 9.73 -11.68 3.71
C GLY A 54 10.04 -10.96 2.40
N SER A 55 9.20 -11.11 1.37
CA SER A 55 9.33 -10.34 0.13
C SER A 55 8.84 -8.91 0.32
N GLN A 56 9.58 -7.95 -0.21
CA GLN A 56 9.12 -6.57 -0.31
C GLN A 56 8.21 -6.43 -1.54
N LEU A 57 6.96 -6.00 -1.32
CA LEU A 57 5.98 -5.82 -2.39
C LEU A 57 5.54 -4.35 -2.47
N THR A 58 5.17 -3.90 -3.67
CA THR A 58 4.67 -2.54 -3.93
C THR A 58 3.29 -2.62 -4.56
N VAL A 59 2.34 -1.82 -4.07
CA VAL A 59 0.99 -1.74 -4.65
C VAL A 59 1.07 -1.26 -6.11
N PRO A 60 0.43 -1.94 -7.07
CA PRO A 60 0.52 -1.59 -8.48
C PRO A 60 -0.21 -0.28 -8.82
N GLY A 61 0.22 0.38 -9.91
CA GLY A 61 -0.45 1.56 -10.48
C GLY A 61 0.05 2.90 -9.93
N GLN A 62 1.35 3.00 -9.64
CA GLN A 62 2.02 4.21 -9.21
C GLN A 62 3.07 4.62 -10.25
N GLU A 63 2.69 5.55 -11.13
CA GLU A 63 3.59 6.36 -11.97
C GLU A 63 3.46 7.83 -11.54
#